data_AF-A0A7C4HBQ9-F1
#
_entry.id   AF-A0A7C4HBQ9-F1
#
_cell.length_a   1.000
_cell.length_b   1.000
_cell.length_c   1.000
_cell.angle_alpha   90.00
_cell.angle_beta   90.00
_cell.angle_gamma   90.00
#
_symmetry.space_group_name_H-M   'P 1'
#
loop_
_entity.id
_entity.type
_entity.pdbx_description
1 polymer ?
#
loop_
_entity_poly.entity_id
_entity_poly.type
_entity_poly.pdbx_seq_one_letter_code
_entity_poly.pdbx_strand_id
1 'polypeptide(L)' 'MSRAVLIGILLEMRVLLSEPEVEELYRELLTYFGLVGALDECQALEYAWKDPYNRREIEGFIKEWLRRRRRREEAIAGVV' A
#
# COMPACT_ATOMS: atom_id res chain seq x y z
N MET A 1 2.29 -15.42 -3.97
CA MET A 1 2.18 -15.07 -2.54
C MET A 1 0.93 -14.22 -2.36
N SER A 2 0.11 -14.49 -1.35
CA SER A 2 -1.25 -13.94 -1.24
C SER A 2 -1.25 -12.50 -0.70
N ARG A 3 -1.64 -11.51 -1.51
CA ARG A 3 -1.79 -10.09 -1.09
C ARG A 3 -3.06 -9.82 -0.26
N ALA A 4 -3.69 -10.87 0.29
CA ALA A 4 -4.95 -10.77 1.01
C ALA A 4 -4.90 -9.76 2.16
N VAL A 5 -3.75 -9.65 2.85
CA VAL A 5 -3.55 -8.67 3.92
C VAL A 5 -3.66 -7.24 3.40
N LEU A 6 -2.96 -6.89 2.32
CA LEU A 6 -3.05 -5.55 1.73
C LEU A 6 -4.47 -5.27 1.23
N ILE A 7 -5.13 -6.24 0.60
CA ILE A 7 -6.52 -6.08 0.15
C ILE A 7 -7.45 -5.77 1.33
N GLY A 8 -7.28 -6.48 2.46
CA GLY A 8 -8.02 -6.20 3.70
C GLY A 8 -7.80 -4.77 4.21
N ILE A 9 -6.54 -4.33 4.26
CA ILE A 9 -6.17 -2.96 4.65
C ILE A 9 -6.84 -1.92 3.71
N LEU A 10 -6.78 -2.14 2.40
CA LEU A 10 -7.38 -1.23 1.42
C LEU A 10 -8.90 -1.16 1.57
N LEU A 11 -9.56 -2.29 1.83
CA LEU A 11 -11.00 -2.33 2.11
C LEU A 11 -11.36 -1.57 3.39
N GLU A 12 -10.61 -1.75 4.48
CA GLU A 12 -10.76 -0.96 5.71
C GLU A 12 -10.63 0.54 5.45
N MET A 13 -9.68 0.92 4.58
CA MET A 13 -9.44 2.30 4.18
C MET A 13 -10.40 2.83 3.10
N ARG A 14 -11.35 1.99 2.61
CA ARG A 14 -12.27 2.29 1.51
C ARG A 14 -11.56 2.73 0.22
N VAL A 15 -10.41 2.11 -0.05
CA VAL A 15 -9.61 2.33 -1.24
C VAL A 15 -9.88 1.19 -2.23
N LEU A 16 -10.24 1.55 -3.46
CA LEU A 16 -10.41 0.61 -4.58
C LEU A 16 -9.24 0.81 -5.54
N LEU A 17 -8.54 -0.27 -5.83
CA LEU A 17 -7.40 -0.32 -6.75
C LEU A 17 -7.58 -1.52 -7.69
N SER A 18 -7.15 -1.37 -8.94
CA SER A 18 -7.04 -2.50 -9.85
C SER A 18 -5.87 -3.41 -9.46
N GLU A 19 -5.90 -4.67 -9.90
CA GLU A 19 -4.86 -5.64 -9.60
C GLU A 19 -3.41 -5.16 -9.85
N PRO A 20 -3.07 -4.53 -10.99
CA PRO A 20 -1.71 -4.01 -11.22
C PRO A 20 -1.28 -2.97 -10.17
N GLU A 21 -2.22 -2.20 -9.66
CA GLU A 21 -1.99 -1.11 -8.72
C GLU A 21 -1.81 -1.65 -7.30
N VAL A 22 -2.57 -2.69 -6.96
CA VAL A 22 -2.35 -3.47 -5.74
C VAL A 22 -0.95 -4.10 -5.79
N GLU A 23 -0.48 -4.59 -6.94
CA GLU A 23 0.90 -5.08 -7.06
C GLU A 23 1.94 -4.00 -6.78
N GLU A 24 1.79 -2.85 -7.42
CA GLU A 24 2.72 -1.72 -7.33
C GLU A 24 2.78 -1.20 -5.89
N LEU A 25 1.61 -0.95 -5.28
CA LEU A 25 1.51 -0.51 -3.91
C LEU A 25 2.12 -1.53 -2.95
N TYR A 26 1.86 -2.83 -3.14
CA TYR A 26 2.42 -3.87 -2.28
C TYR A 26 3.95 -3.87 -2.31
N ARG A 27 4.56 -3.80 -3.50
CA ARG A 27 6.03 -3.78 -3.63
C ARG A 27 6.63 -2.52 -3.02
N GLU A 28 6.05 -1.35 -3.28
CA GLU A 28 6.54 -0.08 -2.71
C GLU A 28 6.40 -0.06 -1.18
N LEU A 29 5.28 -0.56 -0.66
CA LEU A 29 5.03 -0.63 0.78
C LEU A 29 6.04 -1.56 1.47
N LEU A 30 6.22 -2.78 0.96
CA LEU A 30 7.21 -3.69 1.54
C LEU A 30 8.62 -3.11 1.51
N THR A 31 8.99 -2.45 0.41
CA THR A 31 10.30 -1.81 0.26
C THR A 31 10.47 -0.69 1.27
N TYR A 32 9.46 0.17 1.42
CA TYR A 32 9.50 1.31 2.34
C TYR A 32 9.64 0.88 3.80
N PHE A 33 8.89 -0.16 4.22
CA PHE A 33 8.93 -0.69 5.58
C PHE A 33 10.05 -1.72 5.81
N GLY A 34 10.93 -1.96 4.83
CA GLY A 34 12.03 -2.91 4.95
C GLY A 34 11.56 -4.36 5.14
N LEU A 35 10.36 -4.69 4.66
CA LEU A 35 9.75 -6.02 4.77
C LEU A 35 10.12 -6.95 3.62
N VAL A 36 10.80 -6.43 2.58
CA VAL A 36 11.25 -7.21 1.42
C VAL A 36 12.17 -8.34 1.86
N GLY A 37 11.85 -9.56 1.46
CA GLY A 37 12.66 -10.74 1.78
C GLY A 37 12.46 -11.27 3.21
N ALA A 38 11.48 -10.74 3.96
CA ALA A 38 11.00 -11.41 5.16
C ALA A 38 10.51 -12.82 4.79
N LEU A 39 10.80 -13.79 5.66
CA LEU A 39 10.40 -15.20 5.44
C LEU A 39 8.88 -15.33 5.19
N ASP A 40 8.10 -14.42 5.78
CA ASP A 40 6.69 -14.21 5.51
C ASP A 40 6.35 -12.71 5.50
N GLU A 41 6.46 -12.09 4.32
CA GLU A 41 6.17 -10.67 4.09
C GLU A 41 4.71 -10.31 4.43
N CYS A 42 3.77 -11.25 4.22
CA CYS A 42 2.36 -11.03 4.47
C CYS A 42 2.07 -10.98 5.97
N GLN A 43 2.64 -11.93 6.72
CA GLN A 43 2.51 -11.97 8.17
C GLN A 43 3.22 -10.77 8.82
N ALA A 44 4.39 -10.37 8.31
CA ALA A 44 5.09 -9.18 8.79
C ALA A 44 4.26 -7.90 8.60
N LEU A 45 3.60 -7.75 7.43
CA LEU A 45 2.68 -6.65 7.17
C LEU A 45 1.45 -6.70 8.09
N GLU A 46 0.87 -7.88 8.31
CA GLU A 46 -0.27 -8.04 9.21
C GLU A 46 0.07 -7.67 10.66
N TYR A 47 1.24 -8.08 11.15
CA TYR A 47 1.72 -7.67 12.47
C TYR A 47 1.95 -6.16 12.56
N ALA A 48 2.55 -5.56 11.53
CA ALA A 48 2.72 -4.12 11.46
C ALA A 48 1.37 -3.39 11.46
N TRP A 49 0.35 -3.90 10.75
CA TRP A 49 -1.00 -3.31 10.74
C TRP A 49 -1.70 -3.36 12.10
N LYS A 50 -1.45 -4.40 12.90
CA LYS A 50 -2.03 -4.55 14.25
C LYS A 50 -1.43 -3.59 15.28
N ASP A 51 -0.20 -3.12 15.06
CA ASP A 51 0.44 -2.15 15.94
C ASP A 51 -0.10 -0.72 15.65
N PRO A 52 -0.60 0.03 16.65
CA PRO A 52 -1.21 1.34 16.42
C PRO A 52 -0.27 2.41 15.83
N TYR A 53 1.03 2.32 16.10
CA TYR A 53 2.02 3.26 15.57
C TYR A 53 2.28 2.95 14.09
N ASN A 54 2.62 1.69 13.80
CA ASN A 54 2.85 1.23 12.44
C ASN A 54 1.60 1.37 11.56
N ARG A 55 0.40 1.16 12.09
CA ARG A 55 -0.86 1.40 11.38
C ARG A 55 -0.95 2.83 10.86
N ARG A 56 -0.61 3.84 11.68
CA ARG A 56 -0.64 5.25 11.26
C ARG A 56 0.36 5.52 10.15
N GLU A 57 1.56 4.95 10.25
CA GLU A 57 2.59 5.07 9.22
C GLU A 57 2.17 4.40 7.91
N ILE A 58 1.59 3.19 7.97
CA ILE A 58 1.07 2.47 6.80
C ILE A 58 -0.07 3.25 6.13
N GLU A 59 -1.03 3.75 6.92
CA GLU A 59 -2.10 4.58 6.39
C GLU A 59 -1.56 5.86 5.75
N GLY A 60 -0.58 6.51 6.38
CA GLY A 60 0.08 7.71 5.88
C GLY A 60 0.79 7.45 4.55
N PHE A 61 1.54 6.35 4.48
CA PHE A 61 2.21 5.90 3.26
C PHE A 61 1.23 5.65 2.11
N ILE A 62 0.16 4.88 2.36
CA ILE A 62 -0.87 4.58 1.34
C ILE A 62 -1.53 5.86 0.84
N LYS A 63 -1.88 6.79 1.74
CA LYS A 63 -2.48 8.09 1.36
C LYS A 63 -1.54 8.90 0.47
N GLU A 64 -0.26 8.96 0.79
CA GLU A 64 0.71 9.69 -0.03
C GLU A 64 0.98 9.00 -1.36
N TRP A 65 1.02 7.67 -1.38
CA TRP A 65 1.10 6.88 -2.60
C TRP A 65 -0.07 7.19 -3.54
N LEU A 66 -1.31 7.20 -3.04
CA LEU A 66 -2.50 7.55 -3.80
C LEU A 66 -2.44 8.97 -4.35
N ARG A 67 -1.94 9.95 -3.58
CA ARG A 67 -1.74 11.34 -4.07
C ARG A 67 -0.69 11.42 -5.16
N ARG A 68 0.44 10.70 -5.03
CA ARG A 68 1.47 10.64 -6.08
C ARG A 68 0.91 10.04 -7.36
N ARG A 69 0.13 8.97 -7.24
CA ARG A 69 -0.56 8.32 -8.36
C ARG A 69 -1.52 9.27 -9.07
N ARG A 70 -2.44 9.89 -8.33
CA ARG A 70 -3.43 10.82 -8.91
C ARG A 70 -2.75 11.95 -9.69
N ARG A 71 -1.67 12.53 -9.15
CA ARG A 71 -0.87 13.53 -9.85
C ARG A 71 -0.24 13.02 -11.15
N ARG A 72 0.21 11.76 -11.19
CA ARG A 72 0.72 11.13 -12.42
C ARG A 72 -0.40 10.96 -13.45
N GLU A 73 -1.58 10.50 -13.03
CA GLU A 73 -2.74 10.35 -13.91
C GLU A 73 -3.21 11.70 -14.47
N GLU A 74 -3.32 12.73 -13.64
CA GLU A 74 -3.67 14.10 -14.04
C GLU A 74 -2.66 14.67 -15.05
N ALA A 75 -1.35 14.45 -14.83
CA ALA A 75 -0.31 14.86 -15.76
C ALA A 75 -0.37 14.14 -17.11
N ILE A 76 -0.68 12.84 -17.13
CA ILE A 76 -0.85 12.06 -18.36
C ILE A 76 -2.10 12.50 -19.13
N ALA A 77 -3.19 12.80 -18.40
CA ALA A 77 -4.44 13.28 -18.97
C ALA A 77 -4.39 14.75 -19.44
N GLY A 78 -3.29 15.47 -19.18
CA GLY A 78 -3.16 16.89 -19.49
C GLY A 78 -4.07 17.79 -18.65
N VAL A 79 -4.54 17.30 -17.51
CA VAL A 79 -5.37 18.06 -16.55
C VAL A 79 -4.44 18.69 -15.52
N VAL A 80 -3.75 19.76 -15.91
CA VAL A 80 -2.92 20.60 -15.03
C VAL A 80 -3.20 22.07 -15.31
#